data_AF-A0A1C5GWA5-F1
#
_entry.id   AF-A0A1C5GWA5-F1
#
_cell.length_a   1.000
_cell.length_b   1.000
_cell.length_c   1.000
_cell.angle_alpha   90.00
_cell.angle_beta   90.00
_cell.angle_gamma   90.00
#
_symmetry.space_group_name_H-M   'P 1'
#
loop_
_entity.id
_entity.type
_entity.pdbx_description
1 polymer ?
#
loop_
_entity_poly.entity_id
_entity_poly.type
_entity_poly.pdbx_seq_one_letter_code
_entity_poly.pdbx_strand_id
1 'polypeptide(L)'
;MWEAIRRWFDPREVRSVGSRPDYRFSLANERTFLAWLRTGLALIAGGLAAAQFLPSLPVAHLREVIAIALLLLGGAVAVRAVDHWARTERAIRLGEELPASRFPAVLALSVALGALLLVVAVLARALG
;
A
#
# COMPACT_ATOMS: atom_id res chain seq x y z
N MET A 1 -16.06 -8.71 -2.55
CA MET A 1 -14.63 -8.55 -2.89
C MET A 1 -14.42 -8.43 -4.41
N TRP A 2 -15.01 -9.31 -5.22
CA TRP A 2 -14.91 -9.28 -6.69
C TRP A 2 -15.53 -8.04 -7.36
N GLU A 3 -16.64 -7.50 -6.81
CA GLU A 3 -17.28 -6.28 -7.34
C GLU A 3 -16.43 -5.01 -7.18
N ALA A 4 -15.64 -4.91 -6.11
CA ALA A 4 -14.74 -3.77 -5.89
C ALA A 4 -13.60 -3.76 -6.92
N ILE A 5 -13.06 -4.94 -7.24
CA ILE A 5 -11.99 -5.12 -8.24
C ILE A 5 -12.52 -4.85 -9.65
N ARG A 6 -13.75 -5.28 -9.98
CA ARG A 6 -14.35 -5.06 -11.31
C ARG A 6 -14.60 -3.57 -11.60
N ARG A 7 -15.00 -2.79 -10.59
CA ARG A 7 -15.16 -1.34 -10.68
C ARG A 7 -13.86 -0.58 -10.92
N TRP A 8 -12.70 -1.15 -10.55
CA TRP A 8 -11.39 -0.55 -10.83
C TRP A 8 -11.01 -0.60 -12.31
N PHE A 9 -11.56 -1.55 -13.06
CA PHE A 9 -11.18 -1.81 -14.45
C PHE A 9 -12.26 -1.39 -15.47
N ASP A 10 -13.38 -0.82 -15.06
CA ASP A 10 -14.41 -0.31 -15.97
C ASP A 10 -14.41 1.24 -16.05
N PRO A 11 -13.60 1.83 -16.94
CA PRO A 11 -13.55 3.28 -17.13
C PRO A 11 -14.83 3.86 -17.76
N ARG A 12 -15.83 3.03 -18.11
CA ARG A 12 -17.11 3.49 -18.66
C ARG A 12 -18.10 3.88 -17.54
N GLU A 13 -18.13 3.15 -16.42
CA GLU A 13 -18.94 3.53 -15.26
C GLU A 13 -18.47 4.87 -14.66
N VAL A 14 -17.15 5.03 -14.48
CA VAL A 14 -16.56 6.26 -13.90
C VAL A 14 -16.82 7.50 -14.78
N ARG A 15 -16.84 7.35 -16.12
CA ARG A 15 -17.18 8.43 -17.05
C ARG A 15 -18.67 8.74 -17.17
N SER A 16 -19.54 7.83 -16.74
CA SER A 16 -21.00 7.96 -16.86
C SER A 16 -21.68 8.65 -15.67
N VAL A 17 -20.93 8.91 -14.58
CA VAL A 17 -21.47 9.45 -13.32
C VAL A 17 -20.91 10.85 -13.05
N GLY A 18 -21.80 11.85 -12.96
CA GLY A 18 -21.49 13.22 -12.51
C GLY A 18 -21.07 14.21 -13.60
N SER A 19 -20.92 15.48 -13.21
CA SER A 19 -20.36 16.54 -14.05
C SER A 19 -18.84 16.41 -14.18
N ARG A 20 -18.24 16.96 -15.25
CA ARG A 20 -16.80 16.86 -15.53
C ARG A 20 -16.01 17.39 -14.31
N PRO A 21 -15.27 16.55 -13.56
CA PRO A 21 -14.53 17.01 -12.39
C PRO A 21 -13.44 17.99 -12.80
N ASP A 22 -13.19 18.98 -11.96
CA ASP A 22 -12.08 19.91 -12.17
C ASP A 22 -10.75 19.14 -12.12
N TYR A 23 -9.99 19.23 -13.22
CA TYR A 23 -8.85 18.37 -13.54
C TYR A 23 -7.76 18.38 -12.47
N ARG A 24 -7.65 19.49 -11.71
CA ARG A 24 -6.68 19.62 -10.61
C ARG A 24 -6.91 18.64 -9.45
N PHE A 25 -8.17 18.31 -9.13
CA PHE A 25 -8.48 17.40 -8.04
C PHE A 25 -8.23 15.95 -8.45
N SER A 26 -8.52 15.62 -9.71
CA SER A 26 -8.18 14.32 -10.30
C SER A 26 -6.66 14.09 -10.29
N LEU A 27 -5.87 15.08 -10.73
CA LEU A 27 -4.40 15.04 -10.70
C LEU A 27 -3.82 14.96 -9.27
N ALA A 28 -4.47 15.59 -8.28
CA ALA A 28 -4.06 15.49 -6.89
C ALA A 28 -4.27 14.06 -6.35
N ASN A 29 -5.41 13.45 -6.67
CA ASN A 29 -5.71 12.06 -6.29
C ASN A 29 -4.74 11.06 -6.95
N GLU A 30 -4.41 11.25 -8.23
CA GLU A 30 -3.39 10.46 -8.92
C GLU A 30 -2.00 10.56 -8.28
N ARG A 31 -1.56 11.77 -7.91
CA ARG A 31 -0.26 11.94 -7.21
C ARG A 31 -0.23 11.20 -5.87
N THR A 32 -1.32 11.28 -5.12
CA THR A 32 -1.46 10.53 -3.87
C THR A 32 -1.40 9.04 -4.17
N PHE A 33 -2.19 8.53 -5.12
CA PHE A 33 -2.16 7.13 -5.56
C PHE A 33 -0.75 6.64 -5.94
N LEU A 34 -0.04 7.39 -6.79
CA LEU A 34 1.32 7.04 -7.22
C LEU A 34 2.32 7.06 -6.05
N ALA A 35 2.15 7.97 -5.09
CA ALA A 35 2.95 7.97 -3.87
C ALA A 35 2.74 6.69 -3.06
N TRP A 36 1.48 6.24 -2.89
CA TRP A 36 1.15 5.00 -2.20
C TRP A 36 1.66 3.76 -2.93
N LEU A 37 1.52 3.73 -4.26
CA LEU A 37 2.01 2.64 -5.10
C LEU A 37 3.54 2.49 -4.95
N ARG A 38 4.26 3.61 -4.97
CA ARG A 38 5.71 3.63 -4.72
C ARG A 38 6.08 3.06 -3.35
N THR A 39 5.35 3.40 -2.29
CA THR A 39 5.59 2.81 -0.96
C THR A 39 5.34 1.30 -0.96
N GLY A 40 4.26 0.83 -1.59
CA GLY A 40 3.97 -0.60 -1.74
C GLY A 40 5.09 -1.34 -2.48
N LEU A 41 5.57 -0.79 -3.59
CA LEU A 41 6.69 -1.34 -4.36
C LEU A 41 8.00 -1.37 -3.56
N ALA A 42 8.29 -0.32 -2.79
CA ALA A 42 9.46 -0.27 -1.92
C ALA A 42 9.44 -1.37 -0.84
N LEU A 43 8.26 -1.63 -0.24
CA LEU A 43 8.09 -2.72 0.73
C LEU A 43 8.28 -4.10 0.09
N ILE A 44 7.71 -4.32 -1.10
CA ILE A 44 7.89 -5.57 -1.86
C ILE A 44 9.37 -5.80 -2.19
N ALA A 45 10.05 -4.77 -2.70
CA ALA A 45 11.48 -4.83 -3.01
C ALA A 45 12.32 -5.13 -1.75
N GLY A 46 11.99 -4.49 -0.62
CA GLY A 46 12.62 -4.77 0.66
C GLY A 46 12.41 -6.20 1.14
N GLY A 47 11.20 -6.75 0.99
CA GLY A 47 10.89 -8.15 1.31
C GLY A 47 11.66 -9.14 0.44
N LEU A 48 11.75 -8.87 -0.85
CA LEU A 48 12.54 -9.69 -1.78
C LEU A 48 14.04 -9.62 -1.46
N ALA A 49 14.55 -8.43 -1.15
CA ALA A 49 15.94 -8.25 -0.73
C ALA A 49 16.23 -9.00 0.57
N ALA A 50 15.31 -8.98 1.55
CA ALA A 50 15.43 -9.76 2.78
C ALA A 50 15.39 -11.28 2.50
N ALA A 51 14.60 -11.75 1.54
CA ALA A 51 14.60 -13.17 1.17
C ALA A 51 15.94 -13.63 0.58
N GLN A 52 16.58 -12.78 -0.23
CA GLN A 52 17.75 -13.16 -1.02
C GLN A 52 19.09 -12.85 -0.36
N PHE A 53 19.21 -11.70 0.29
CA PHE A 53 20.50 -11.20 0.80
C PHE A 53 20.67 -11.39 2.30
N LEU A 54 19.60 -11.75 3.03
CA LEU A 54 19.70 -11.96 4.47
C LEU A 54 20.25 -13.38 4.73
N PRO A 55 21.40 -13.50 5.43
CA PRO A 55 21.93 -14.81 5.81
C PRO A 55 20.98 -15.51 6.78
N SER A 56 21.18 -16.82 6.95
CA SER A 56 20.46 -17.62 7.94
C SER A 56 20.61 -17.00 9.33
N LEU A 57 19.48 -16.66 9.95
CA LEU A 57 19.43 -16.08 11.29
C LEU A 57 19.50 -17.21 12.35
N PRO A 58 19.93 -16.90 13.59
CA PRO A 58 19.99 -17.89 14.68
C PRO A 58 18.61 -18.51 14.98
N VAL A 59 17.55 -17.75 14.75
CA VAL A 59 16.17 -18.19 14.90
C VAL A 59 15.70 -18.81 13.58
N ALA A 60 15.31 -20.08 13.62
CA ALA A 60 14.76 -20.79 12.47
C ALA A 60 13.59 -20.01 11.84
N HIS A 61 13.57 -19.93 10.51
CA HIS A 61 12.53 -19.29 9.69
C HIS A 61 12.33 -17.78 9.87
N LEU A 62 13.08 -17.09 10.75
CA LEU A 62 12.87 -15.65 10.99
C LEU A 62 13.05 -14.80 9.72
N ARG A 63 14.02 -15.16 8.87
CA ARG A 63 14.22 -14.51 7.56
C ARG A 63 12.99 -14.62 6.67
N GLU A 64 12.43 -15.83 6.56
CA GLU A 64 11.26 -16.10 5.73
C GLU A 64 10.04 -15.34 6.25
N VAL A 65 9.86 -15.29 7.56
CA VAL A 65 8.78 -14.52 8.20
C VAL A 65 8.91 -13.03 7.85
N ILE A 66 10.11 -12.44 7.94
CA ILE A 66 10.33 -11.03 7.60
C ILE A 66 10.07 -10.75 6.12
N ALA A 67 10.59 -11.61 5.23
CA ALA A 67 10.38 -11.47 3.80
C ALA A 67 8.89 -11.55 3.43
N ILE A 68 8.18 -12.55 3.95
CA ILE A 68 6.74 -12.75 3.72
C ILE A 68 5.94 -11.57 4.29
N ALA A 69 6.27 -11.10 5.50
CA ALA A 69 5.60 -9.96 6.11
C ALA A 69 5.75 -8.69 5.24
N LEU A 70 6.95 -8.39 4.75
CA LEU A 70 7.20 -7.22 3.89
C LEU A 70 6.47 -7.33 2.54
N LEU A 71 6.43 -8.52 1.93
CA LEU A 71 5.70 -8.77 0.69
C LEU A 71 4.18 -8.60 0.88
N LEU A 72 3.62 -9.18 1.95
CA LEU A 72 2.19 -9.06 2.27
C LEU A 72 1.80 -7.60 2.58
N LEU A 73 2.64 -6.89 3.34
CA LEU A 73 2.44 -5.48 3.63
C LEU A 73 2.46 -4.64 2.35
N GLY A 74 3.47 -4.81 1.49
CA GLY A 74 3.54 -4.08 0.23
C GLY A 74 2.36 -4.36 -0.71
N GLY A 75 1.91 -5.61 -0.80
CA GLY A 75 0.70 -5.99 -1.53
C GLY A 75 -0.57 -5.35 -0.95
N ALA A 76 -0.73 -5.37 0.38
CA ALA A 76 -1.87 -4.74 1.05
C ALA A 76 -1.91 -3.22 0.82
N VAL A 77 -0.75 -2.56 0.82
CA VAL A 77 -0.62 -1.12 0.51
C VAL A 77 -1.05 -0.84 -0.93
N ALA A 78 -0.60 -1.64 -1.89
CA ALA A 78 -0.98 -1.49 -3.30
C ALA A 78 -2.49 -1.65 -3.52
N VAL A 79 -3.10 -2.71 -2.96
CA VAL A 79 -4.55 -2.96 -3.05
C VAL A 79 -5.35 -1.82 -2.42
N ARG A 80 -4.91 -1.32 -1.26
CA ARG A 80 -5.58 -0.21 -0.57
C ARG A 80 -5.41 1.14 -1.28
N ALA A 81 -4.28 1.37 -1.95
CA ALA A 81 -4.07 2.57 -2.76
C ALA A 81 -5.12 2.68 -3.86
N VAL A 82 -5.44 1.56 -4.52
CA VAL A 82 -6.48 1.52 -5.57
C VAL A 82 -7.88 1.73 -4.98
N ASP A 83 -8.19 1.11 -3.84
CA ASP A 83 -9.49 1.30 -3.16
C ASP A 83 -9.70 2.77 -2.75
N HIS A 84 -8.66 3.41 -2.19
CA HIS A 84 -8.70 4.82 -1.82
C HIS A 84 -8.90 5.72 -3.04
N TRP A 85 -8.12 5.51 -4.11
CA TRP A 85 -8.24 6.28 -5.35
C TRP A 85 -9.66 6.21 -5.92
N ALA A 86 -10.24 5.00 -6.02
CA ALA A 86 -11.57 4.79 -6.58
C ALA A 86 -12.68 5.43 -5.73
N ARG A 87 -12.58 5.39 -4.40
CA ARG A 87 -13.55 6.05 -3.49
C ARG A 87 -13.48 7.57 -3.59
N THR A 88 -12.27 8.13 -3.61
CA THR A 88 -12.05 9.58 -3.70
C THR A 88 -12.50 10.12 -5.06
N GLU A 89 -12.18 9.43 -6.16
CA GLU A 89 -12.64 9.80 -7.51
C GLU A 89 -14.17 9.80 -7.61
N ARG A 90 -14.84 8.82 -6.99
CA ARG A 90 -16.31 8.73 -6.96
C ARG A 90 -16.95 9.86 -6.15
N ALA A 91 -16.40 10.19 -4.98
CA ALA A 91 -16.88 11.29 -4.15
C ALA A 91 -16.71 12.66 -4.84
N ILE A 92 -15.55 12.88 -5.48
CA ILE A 92 -15.27 14.10 -6.27
C ILE A 92 -16.26 14.25 -7.43
N ARG A 93 -16.61 13.15 -8.12
CA ARG A 93 -17.60 13.15 -9.22
C ARG A 93 -19.04 13.38 -8.76
N LEU A 94 -19.39 12.95 -7.56
CA LEU A 94 -20.73 13.11 -6.98
C LEU A 94 -20.91 14.43 -6.21
N GLY A 95 -19.83 15.20 -6.01
CA GLY A 95 -19.87 16.43 -5.20
C GLY A 95 -20.11 16.17 -3.71
N GLU A 96 -19.88 14.94 -3.25
CA GLU A 96 -20.07 14.52 -1.85
C GLU A 96 -18.84 14.85 -1.00
N GLU A 97 -19.03 14.92 0.32
CA GLU A 97 -17.95 15.17 1.27
C GLU A 97 -16.84 14.11 1.15
N LEU A 98 -15.59 14.57 1.13
CA LEU A 98 -14.42 13.70 0.99
C LEU A 98 -14.36 12.71 2.16
N PRO A 99 -14.32 11.39 1.91
CA PRO A 99 -14.33 10.40 2.98
C PRO A 99 -13.08 10.53 3.86
N ALA A 100 -13.29 10.81 5.15
CA ALA A 100 -12.22 10.89 6.15
C ALA A 100 -11.52 9.53 6.29
N SER A 101 -10.35 9.39 5.67
CA SER A 101 -9.62 8.12 5.64
C SER A 101 -8.61 8.04 6.78
N ARG A 102 -8.80 7.09 7.72
CA ARG A 102 -7.81 6.73 8.77
C ARG A 102 -6.56 6.00 8.22
N PHE A 103 -6.43 5.93 6.90
CA PHE A 103 -5.44 5.14 6.16
C PHE A 103 -3.97 5.56 6.36
N PRO A 104 -3.61 6.87 6.46
CA PRO A 104 -2.23 7.28 6.77
C PRO A 104 -1.72 6.71 8.08
N ALA A 105 -2.57 6.62 9.10
CA ALA A 105 -2.19 6.08 10.40
C ALA A 105 -1.93 4.57 10.33
N VAL A 106 -2.75 3.81 9.60
CA VAL A 106 -2.58 2.35 9.46
C VAL A 106 -1.33 2.02 8.65
N LEU A 107 -1.04 2.76 7.58
CA LEU A 107 0.22 2.57 6.84
C LEU A 107 1.42 2.91 7.72
N ALA A 108 1.40 4.05 8.41
CA ALA A 108 2.50 4.46 9.28
C ALA A 108 2.80 3.37 10.32
N LEU A 109 1.75 2.78 10.91
CA LEU A 109 1.88 1.69 11.87
C LEU A 109 2.48 0.42 11.23
N SER A 110 2.01 0.02 10.06
CA SER A 110 2.53 -1.14 9.33
C SER A 110 4.00 -1.00 8.93
N VAL A 111 4.39 0.17 8.45
CA VAL A 111 5.78 0.48 8.09
C VAL A 111 6.66 0.52 9.34
N ALA A 112 6.19 1.15 10.42
CA ALA A 112 6.91 1.17 11.69
C ALA A 112 7.13 -0.25 12.25
N LEU A 113 6.12 -1.13 12.15
CA LEU A 113 6.23 -2.51 12.57
C LEU A 113 7.24 -3.29 11.72
N GLY A 114 7.19 -3.14 10.39
CA GLY A 114 8.17 -3.76 9.48
C GLY A 114 9.61 -3.30 9.74
N ALA A 115 9.81 -2.00 10.00
CA ALA A 115 11.11 -1.45 10.36
C ALA A 115 11.61 -2.00 11.71
N LEU A 116 10.72 -2.08 12.72
CA LEU A 116 11.06 -2.64 14.02
C LEU A 116 11.50 -4.11 13.91
N LEU A 117 10.78 -4.93 13.14
CA LEU A 117 11.15 -6.33 12.90
C LEU A 117 12.52 -6.46 12.23
N LEU A 118 12.82 -5.62 11.25
CA LEU A 118 14.14 -5.56 10.60
C LEU A 118 15.25 -5.18 11.58
N VAL A 119 15.03 -4.17 12.43
CA VAL A 119 16.00 -3.76 13.45
C VAL A 119 16.28 -4.90 14.43
N VAL A 120 15.23 -5.56 14.93
CA VAL A 120 15.38 -6.72 15.83
C VAL A 120 16.16 -7.84 15.17
N ALA A 121 15.89 -8.13 13.89
CA ALA A 121 16.59 -9.18 13.15
C ALA A 121 18.08 -8.87 12.94
N VAL A 122 18.41 -7.61 12.62
CA VAL A 122 19.81 -7.18 12.46
C VAL A 122 20.56 -7.24 13.79
N LEU A 123 19.95 -6.79 14.89
CA LEU A 123 20.54 -6.87 16.22
C LEU A 123 20.75 -8.32 16.67
N ALA A 124 19.78 -9.20 16.42
CA ALA A 124 19.90 -10.62 16.74
C ALA A 124 21.06 -11.30 15.98
N ARG A 125 21.31 -10.90 14.71
CA ARG A 125 22.48 -11.34 13.94
C ARG A 125 23.79 -10.77 14.48
N ALA A 126 23.79 -9.53 14.95
CA ALA A 126 25.01 -8.87 15.42
C ALA A 126 25.49 -9.38 16.80
N LEU A 127 24.56 -9.92 17.61
CA LEU A 127 24.79 -10.35 18.98
C LEU A 127 25.02 -11.87 19.13
N GLY A 128 24.80 -12.67 18.07
CA GLY A 128 24.96 -14.12 18.06
C GLY A 128 25.92 -14.57 16.98
#